data_AF-A0A6G3XP06-F1
#
_entry.id   AF-A0A6G3XP06-F1
#
_cell.length_a   1.000
_cell.length_b   1.000
_cell.length_c   1.000
_cell.angle_alpha   90.00
_cell.angle_beta   90.00
_cell.angle_gamma   90.00
#
_symmetry.space_group_name_H-M   'P 1'
#
loop_
_entity.id
_entity.type
_entity.pdbx_description
1 polymer ?
#
loop_
_entity_poly.entity_id
_entity_poly.type
_entity_poly.pdbx_seq_one_letter_code
_entity_poly.pdbx_strand_id
1 'polypeptide(L)'
;SDDAPTIRTEQSYDCPGGASFCYHGTVTTRTARGGETDARTLAEADIVTAADNAYEEDNLGRRTHGGITSHKVLKAQELTVAGRTGYLVRWQVTTGKGPGGFVQSLAFPSSVGTETPVIVRFAFDAEVPGLPLSLMDTITRGIRPLGDSATSGGVGASIGP
;
A
#
# COMPACT_ATOMS: atom_id res chain seq x y z
N SER A 1 -13.85 -11.71 0.27
CA SER A 1 -12.70 -11.20 1.02
C SER A 1 -11.51 -11.27 0.11
N ASP A 2 -10.79 -10.18 -0.10
CA ASP A 2 -9.54 -10.22 -0.87
C ASP A 2 -8.43 -10.60 0.12
N ASP A 3 -8.03 -11.87 0.12
CA ASP A 3 -7.07 -12.45 1.08
C ASP A 3 -5.63 -12.04 0.71
N ALA A 4 -5.37 -10.73 0.79
CA ALA A 4 -4.07 -10.15 0.51
C ALA A 4 -3.27 -10.01 1.81
N PRO A 5 -1.98 -10.40 1.84
CA PRO A 5 -1.08 -10.08 2.94
C PRO A 5 -1.15 -8.59 3.28
N THR A 6 -1.52 -8.28 4.52
CA THR A 6 -1.85 -6.92 4.97
C THR A 6 -1.14 -6.60 6.28
N ILE A 7 -0.50 -5.43 6.34
CA ILE A 7 -0.03 -4.79 7.56
C ILE A 7 -0.89 -3.55 7.77
N ARG A 8 -1.27 -3.27 9.02
CA ARG A 8 -2.05 -2.09 9.36
C ARG A 8 -1.68 -1.55 10.73
N THR A 9 -2.06 -0.31 11.02
CA THR A 9 -2.00 0.24 12.37
C THR A 9 -2.84 -0.60 13.33
N GLU A 10 -2.43 -0.72 14.59
CA GLU A 10 -3.11 -1.58 15.56
C GLU A 10 -4.50 -1.07 15.93
N GLN A 11 -4.61 0.25 16.14
CA GLN A 11 -5.85 0.89 16.54
C GLN A 11 -6.72 1.16 15.32
N SER A 12 -7.97 0.69 15.39
CA SER A 12 -9.05 1.10 14.50
C SER A 12 -9.75 2.34 15.03
N TYR A 13 -10.45 3.05 14.17
CA TYR A 13 -11.30 4.19 14.51
C TYR A 13 -12.58 4.15 13.69
N ASP A 14 -13.57 4.95 14.09
CA ASP A 14 -14.81 5.10 13.31
C ASP A 14 -14.54 5.92 12.05
N CYS A 15 -14.88 5.35 10.89
CA CYS A 15 -14.72 6.03 9.63
C CYS A 15 -15.53 7.34 9.60
N PRO A 16 -15.01 8.46 9.05
CA PRO A 16 -15.70 9.75 9.07
C PRO A 16 -17.08 9.75 8.37
N GLY A 17 -17.26 8.83 7.42
CA GLY A 17 -18.42 8.71 6.55
C GLY A 17 -19.56 7.83 7.06
N GLY A 18 -19.36 7.01 8.10
CA GLY A 18 -20.43 6.15 8.62
C GLY A 18 -19.95 5.10 9.63
N ALA A 19 -20.87 4.22 10.05
CA ALA A 19 -20.63 3.17 11.05
C ALA A 19 -19.83 2.00 10.45
N SER A 20 -18.52 2.20 10.28
CA SER A 20 -17.56 1.18 9.87
C SER A 20 -16.22 1.47 10.54
N PHE A 21 -15.39 0.44 10.67
CA PHE A 21 -14.06 0.57 11.26
C PHE A 21 -13.02 0.81 10.17
N CYS A 22 -12.25 1.88 10.35
CA CYS A 22 -11.12 2.24 9.51
C CYS A 22 -9.82 2.05 10.29
N TYR A 23 -8.71 2.01 9.56
CA TYR A 23 -7.36 1.96 10.10
C TYR A 23 -6.54 3.05 9.46
N HIS A 24 -5.81 3.81 10.27
CA HIS A 24 -5.10 4.99 9.80
C HIS A 24 -4.03 4.68 8.76
N GLY A 25 -3.40 3.52 8.84
CA GLY A 25 -2.41 3.09 7.87
C GLY A 25 -2.61 1.64 7.49
N THR A 26 -2.63 1.37 6.18
CA THR A 26 -2.63 0.02 5.63
C THR A 26 -1.57 -0.14 4.55
N VAL A 27 -0.97 -1.32 4.48
CA VAL A 27 -0.07 -1.74 3.41
C VAL A 27 -0.49 -3.15 2.99
N THR A 28 -0.80 -3.33 1.71
CA THR A 28 -1.23 -4.62 1.16
C THR A 28 -0.37 -5.03 -0.01
N THR A 29 -0.06 -6.31 -0.10
CA THR A 29 0.78 -6.87 -1.17
C THR A 29 -0.02 -7.83 -2.03
N ARG A 30 0.15 -7.74 -3.35
CA ARG A 30 -0.57 -8.57 -4.32
C ARG A 30 0.33 -8.94 -5.50
N THR A 31 0.04 -10.05 -6.13
CA THR A 31 0.66 -10.42 -7.42
C THR A 31 -0.15 -9.82 -8.56
N ALA A 32 0.52 -9.23 -9.55
CA ALA A 32 -0.11 -8.73 -10.76
C ALA A 32 -0.84 -9.86 -11.50
N ARG A 33 -1.95 -9.52 -12.16
CA ARG A 33 -2.81 -10.44 -12.91
C ARG A 33 -2.95 -9.94 -14.35
N GLY A 34 -3.33 -10.83 -15.27
CA GLY A 34 -3.63 -10.45 -16.65
C GLY A 34 -2.42 -10.37 -17.59
N GLY A 35 -1.25 -10.85 -17.16
CA GLY A 35 -0.06 -10.98 -18.02
C GLY A 35 0.71 -9.69 -18.28
N GLU A 36 0.24 -8.54 -17.79
CA GLU A 36 1.01 -7.30 -17.82
C GLU A 36 2.25 -7.41 -16.91
N THR A 37 3.40 -6.96 -17.42
CA THR A 37 4.70 -7.05 -16.76
C THR A 37 5.42 -5.72 -16.59
N ASP A 38 5.01 -4.68 -17.32
CA ASP A 38 5.62 -3.36 -17.23
C ASP A 38 5.25 -2.69 -15.89
N ALA A 39 6.26 -2.41 -15.07
CA ALA A 39 6.06 -1.88 -13.72
C ALA A 39 5.35 -0.52 -13.73
N ARG A 40 5.66 0.34 -14.71
CA ARG A 40 5.04 1.65 -14.82
C ARG A 40 3.55 1.53 -15.13
N THR A 41 3.19 0.77 -16.15
CA THR A 41 1.82 0.51 -16.57
C THR A 41 1.00 -0.08 -15.41
N LEU A 42 1.58 -1.04 -14.68
CA LEU A 42 0.95 -1.63 -13.50
C LEU A 42 0.68 -0.61 -12.39
N ALA A 43 1.69 0.18 -12.00
CA ALA A 43 1.54 1.15 -10.91
C ALA A 43 0.58 2.30 -11.27
N GLU A 44 0.63 2.79 -12.52
CA GLU A 44 -0.26 3.84 -13.02
C GLU A 44 -1.72 3.37 -13.12
N ALA A 45 -1.97 2.11 -13.47
CA ALA A 45 -3.33 1.55 -13.46
C ALA A 45 -3.81 1.25 -12.03
N ASP A 46 -2.93 0.68 -11.19
CA ASP A 46 -3.29 0.20 -9.86
C ASP A 46 -3.58 1.33 -8.86
N ILE A 47 -2.93 2.50 -8.99
CA ILE A 47 -3.13 3.61 -8.07
C ILE A 47 -4.60 4.06 -7.99
N VAL A 48 -5.35 3.98 -9.09
CA VAL A 48 -6.79 4.29 -9.13
C VAL A 48 -7.54 3.32 -8.23
N THR A 49 -7.31 2.02 -8.43
CA THR A 49 -7.92 0.97 -7.61
C THR A 49 -7.49 1.07 -6.15
N ALA A 50 -6.23 1.45 -5.88
CA ALA A 50 -5.74 1.65 -4.52
C ALA A 50 -6.44 2.84 -3.84
N ALA A 51 -6.65 3.94 -4.55
CA ALA A 51 -7.39 5.11 -4.08
C ALA A 51 -8.85 4.75 -3.79
N ASP A 52 -9.52 4.10 -4.75
CA ASP A 52 -10.94 3.76 -4.64
C ASP A 52 -11.21 2.86 -3.43
N ASN A 53 -10.40 1.80 -3.28
CA ASN A 53 -10.53 0.88 -2.14
C ASN A 53 -10.27 1.55 -0.78
N ALA A 54 -9.46 2.61 -0.74
CA ALA A 54 -9.12 3.30 0.50
C ALA A 54 -10.16 4.38 0.86
N TYR A 55 -10.63 5.15 -0.13
CA TYR A 55 -11.29 6.43 0.13
C TYR A 55 -12.58 6.68 -0.67
N GLU A 56 -12.88 5.90 -1.72
CA GLU A 56 -14.11 6.10 -2.52
C GLU A 56 -15.30 5.39 -1.87
N GLU A 57 -15.43 4.09 -2.11
CA GLU A 57 -16.54 3.25 -1.67
C GLU A 57 -16.01 1.89 -1.22
N ASP A 58 -16.55 1.36 -0.12
CA ASP A 58 -16.25 0.00 0.28
C ASP A 58 -17.00 -1.02 -0.58
N ASN A 59 -16.74 -2.30 -0.34
CA ASN A 59 -17.37 -3.42 -1.06
C ASN A 59 -18.90 -3.52 -0.87
N LEU A 60 -19.49 -2.74 0.03
CA LEU A 60 -20.93 -2.63 0.24
C LEU A 60 -21.51 -1.33 -0.36
N GLY A 61 -20.71 -0.57 -1.12
CA GLY A 61 -21.09 0.69 -1.75
C GLY A 61 -21.17 1.86 -0.76
N ARG A 62 -20.53 1.76 0.41
CA ARG A 62 -20.56 2.81 1.44
C ARG A 62 -19.35 3.72 1.30
N ARG A 63 -19.60 5.02 1.29
CA ARG A 63 -18.55 6.06 1.29
C ARG A 63 -18.00 6.30 2.68
N THR A 64 -17.11 5.43 3.15
CA THR A 64 -16.49 5.48 4.49
C THR A 64 -15.74 6.79 4.76
N HIS A 65 -15.31 7.49 3.71
CA HIS A 65 -14.68 8.82 3.80
C HIS A 65 -15.46 9.91 3.04
N GLY A 66 -16.72 9.65 2.67
CA GLY A 66 -17.51 10.58 1.85
C GLY A 66 -17.14 10.61 0.36
N GLY A 67 -16.30 9.69 -0.11
CA GLY A 67 -15.83 9.62 -1.49
C GLY A 67 -14.63 10.53 -1.74
N ILE A 68 -13.91 10.28 -2.83
CA ILE A 68 -12.81 11.08 -3.33
C ILE A 68 -13.38 12.27 -4.09
N THR A 69 -13.01 13.48 -3.69
CA THR A 69 -13.41 14.72 -4.38
C THR A 69 -12.34 15.17 -5.37
N SER A 70 -11.08 14.89 -5.08
CA SER A 70 -9.94 15.20 -5.95
C SER A 70 -8.70 14.43 -5.50
N HIS A 71 -7.68 14.40 -6.35
CA HIS A 71 -6.36 13.92 -5.99
C HIS A 71 -5.27 14.81 -6.60
N LYS A 72 -4.06 14.74 -6.04
CA LYS A 72 -2.85 15.36 -6.55
C LYS A 72 -1.74 14.32 -6.64
N VAL A 73 -1.11 14.20 -7.81
CA VAL A 73 0.07 13.35 -7.98
C VAL A 73 1.26 13.99 -7.26
N LEU A 74 1.83 13.28 -6.29
CA LEU A 74 3.02 13.70 -5.54
C LEU A 74 4.30 13.06 -6.07
N LYS A 75 4.23 11.81 -6.53
CA LYS A 75 5.34 11.08 -7.15
C LYS A 75 4.83 10.20 -8.29
N ALA A 76 5.58 10.12 -9.37
CA ALA A 76 5.44 9.16 -10.46
C ALA A 76 6.85 8.94 -11.04
N GLN A 77 7.56 7.90 -10.58
CA GLN A 77 8.97 7.72 -10.93
C GLN A 77 9.44 6.27 -10.81
N GLU A 78 10.52 5.96 -11.52
CA GLU A 78 11.29 4.73 -11.36
C GLU A 78 12.11 4.74 -10.06
N LEU A 79 12.31 3.55 -9.49
CA LEU A 79 13.16 3.33 -8.32
C LEU A 79 13.68 1.89 -8.28
N THR A 80 14.74 1.67 -7.51
CA THR A 80 15.20 0.31 -7.20
C THR A 80 14.52 -0.19 -5.92
N VAL A 81 13.93 -1.38 -5.99
CA VAL A 81 13.31 -2.09 -4.86
C VAL A 81 13.63 -3.57 -4.98
N ALA A 82 14.07 -4.19 -3.87
CA ALA A 82 14.52 -5.58 -3.86
C ALA A 82 15.56 -5.92 -4.97
N GLY A 83 16.41 -4.96 -5.34
CA GLY A 83 17.42 -5.13 -6.40
C GLY A 83 16.87 -5.09 -7.83
N ARG A 84 15.59 -4.78 -8.03
CA ARG A 84 14.93 -4.67 -9.34
C ARG A 84 14.47 -3.24 -9.59
N THR A 85 14.43 -2.83 -10.86
CA THR A 85 13.76 -1.58 -11.24
C THR A 85 12.25 -1.76 -11.11
N GLY A 86 11.62 -0.90 -10.32
CA GLY A 86 10.18 -0.80 -10.17
C GLY A 86 9.68 0.60 -10.50
N TYR A 87 8.38 0.81 -10.34
CA TYR A 87 7.74 2.11 -10.53
C TYR A 87 6.80 2.43 -9.38
N LEU A 88 6.83 3.69 -8.96
CA LEU A 88 6.11 4.25 -7.84
C LEU A 88 5.17 5.34 -8.34
N VAL A 89 3.89 5.24 -8.01
CA VAL A 89 2.93 6.35 -8.10
C VAL A 89 2.39 6.64 -6.71
N ARG A 90 2.40 7.92 -6.30
CA ARG A 90 1.87 8.39 -5.03
C ARG A 90 0.93 9.56 -5.24
N TRP A 91 -0.27 9.46 -4.70
CA TRP A 91 -1.26 10.52 -4.70
C TRP A 91 -1.52 11.03 -3.27
N GLN A 92 -1.83 12.32 -3.18
CA GLN A 92 -2.59 12.87 -2.07
C GLN A 92 -4.06 12.91 -2.49
N VAL A 93 -4.95 12.41 -1.65
CA VAL A 93 -6.38 12.29 -1.90
C VAL A 93 -7.12 13.24 -0.97
N THR A 94 -8.05 14.01 -1.53
CA THR A 94 -9.02 14.81 -0.77
C THR A 94 -10.35 14.10 -0.79
N THR A 95 -10.97 13.96 0.38
CA THR A 95 -12.22 13.24 0.56
C THR A 95 -13.34 14.16 1.00
N GLY A 96 -14.59 13.74 0.79
CA GLY A 96 -15.77 14.51 1.19
C GLY A 96 -15.92 14.65 2.71
N LYS A 97 -15.31 13.75 3.48
CA LYS A 97 -15.27 13.76 4.95
C LYS A 97 -13.90 13.31 5.46
N GLY A 98 -13.51 13.85 6.61
CA GLY A 98 -12.19 13.61 7.20
C GLY A 98 -11.06 14.36 6.47
N PRO A 99 -9.80 14.15 6.87
CA PRO A 99 -8.67 14.90 6.36
C PRO A 99 -8.16 14.42 4.98
N GLY A 100 -8.76 13.36 4.43
CA GLY A 100 -8.22 12.65 3.28
C GLY A 100 -6.96 11.86 3.66
N GLY A 101 -6.07 11.64 2.70
CA GLY A 101 -4.88 10.85 2.94
C GLY A 101 -3.93 10.76 1.77
N PHE A 102 -3.05 9.77 1.86
CA PHE A 102 -2.03 9.48 0.86
C PHE A 102 -2.18 8.04 0.42
N VAL A 103 -2.19 7.82 -0.88
CA VAL A 103 -2.18 6.48 -1.46
C VAL A 103 -0.96 6.30 -2.33
N GLN A 104 -0.40 5.09 -2.33
CA GLN A 104 0.73 4.75 -3.15
C GLN A 104 0.54 3.36 -3.74
N SER A 105 0.85 3.23 -5.02
CA SER A 105 1.03 1.95 -5.68
C SER A 105 2.49 1.85 -6.13
N LEU A 106 3.11 0.74 -5.75
CA LEU A 106 4.47 0.37 -6.10
C LEU A 106 4.42 -0.97 -6.83
N ALA A 107 4.89 -1.01 -8.07
CA ALA A 107 5.01 -2.25 -8.83
C ALA A 107 6.47 -2.55 -9.14
N PHE A 108 6.87 -3.82 -9.04
CA PHE A 108 8.22 -4.28 -9.38
C PHE A 108 8.22 -5.78 -9.68
N PRO A 109 9.14 -6.28 -10.52
CA PRO A 109 9.28 -7.71 -10.76
C PRO A 109 9.64 -8.48 -9.48
N SER A 110 9.02 -9.63 -9.26
CA SER A 110 9.46 -10.56 -8.21
C SER A 110 10.88 -11.04 -8.52
N SER A 111 11.73 -11.14 -7.50
CA SER A 111 13.08 -11.70 -7.60
C SER A 111 13.11 -13.23 -7.54
N VAL A 112 11.96 -13.87 -7.26
CA VAL A 112 11.81 -15.32 -7.09
C VAL A 112 10.74 -15.85 -8.03
N GLY A 113 10.93 -17.09 -8.50
CA GLY A 113 9.95 -17.81 -9.32
C GLY A 113 9.81 -17.25 -10.74
N THR A 114 8.57 -17.11 -11.22
CA THR A 114 8.20 -16.68 -12.60
C THR A 114 8.43 -15.19 -12.88
N GLU A 115 9.12 -14.48 -11.99
CA GLU A 115 9.30 -13.02 -11.99
C GLU A 115 8.00 -12.21 -12.13
N THR A 116 6.85 -12.83 -11.81
CA THR A 116 5.54 -12.16 -11.91
C THR A 116 5.55 -10.92 -11.03
N PRO A 117 5.16 -9.74 -11.55
CA PRO A 117 5.26 -8.50 -10.80
C PRO A 117 4.46 -8.53 -9.50
N VAL A 118 5.04 -7.90 -8.49
CA VAL A 118 4.42 -7.64 -7.19
C VAL A 118 3.96 -6.20 -7.17
N ILE A 119 2.75 -5.99 -6.66
CA ILE A 119 2.16 -4.69 -6.41
C ILE A 119 2.01 -4.52 -4.90
N VAL A 120 2.51 -3.41 -4.35
CA VAL A 120 2.36 -3.03 -2.96
C VAL A 120 1.56 -1.72 -2.90
N ARG A 121 0.41 -1.78 -2.24
CA ARG A 121 -0.48 -0.62 -2.05
C ARG A 121 -0.33 -0.10 -0.64
N PHE A 122 -0.25 1.22 -0.52
CA PHE A 122 -0.26 1.93 0.75
C PHE A 122 -1.46 2.87 0.79
N ALA A 123 -2.11 2.98 1.94
CA ALA A 123 -3.10 4.01 2.21
C ALA A 123 -2.91 4.50 3.64
N PHE A 124 -2.43 5.75 3.80
CA PHE A 124 -2.21 6.41 5.09
C PHE A 124 -3.06 7.65 5.18
N ASP A 125 -3.85 7.77 6.24
CA ASP A 125 -4.61 8.98 6.53
C ASP A 125 -3.70 10.17 6.76
N ALA A 126 -4.18 11.35 6.36
CA ALA A 126 -3.53 12.60 6.67
C ALA A 126 -3.71 12.95 8.15
N GLU A 127 -2.81 13.79 8.68
CA GLU A 127 -2.90 14.34 10.04
C GLU A 127 -2.85 13.31 11.19
N VAL A 128 -2.35 12.10 10.93
CA VAL A 128 -2.17 11.06 11.96
C VAL A 128 -0.75 11.13 12.58
N PRO A 129 -0.63 11.41 13.89
CA PRO A 129 0.65 11.34 14.59
C PRO A 129 1.28 9.95 14.47
N GLY A 130 2.58 9.89 14.17
CA GLY A 130 3.31 8.62 14.03
C GLY A 130 3.16 7.93 12.68
N LEU A 131 2.37 8.49 11.74
CA LEU A 131 2.22 7.99 10.38
C LEU A 131 2.70 8.99 9.33
N PRO A 132 3.97 9.45 9.38
CA PRO A 132 4.47 10.46 8.45
C PRO A 132 4.56 9.91 7.02
N LEU A 133 4.42 10.79 6.03
CA LEU A 133 4.55 10.43 4.61
C LEU A 133 5.89 9.74 4.28
N SER A 134 6.96 10.10 5.00
CA SER A 134 8.29 9.49 4.85
C SER A 134 8.33 8.01 5.25
N LEU A 135 7.38 7.54 6.05
CA LEU A 135 7.28 6.12 6.42
C LEU A 135 6.96 5.24 5.20
N MET A 136 6.17 5.73 4.24
CA MET A 136 5.95 5.01 2.97
C MET A 136 7.27 4.78 2.22
N ASP A 137 8.15 5.79 2.20
CA ASP A 137 9.47 5.69 1.59
C ASP A 137 10.38 4.73 2.37
N THR A 138 10.30 4.74 3.71
CA THR A 138 11.05 3.80 4.56
C THR A 138 10.62 2.35 4.34
N ILE A 139 9.32 2.07 4.28
CA ILE A 139 8.80 0.72 4.01
C ILE A 139 9.21 0.28 2.60
N THR A 140 9.04 1.16 1.60
CA THR A 140 9.46 0.87 0.21
C THR A 140 10.94 0.50 0.13
N ARG A 141 11.81 1.27 0.79
CA ARG A 141 13.25 0.96 0.88
C ARG A 141 13.56 -0.26 1.74
N GLY A 142 12.64 -0.74 2.57
CA GLY A 142 12.80 -1.91 3.42
C GLY A 142 12.43 -3.24 2.76
N ILE A 143 11.78 -3.21 1.59
CA ILE A 143 11.39 -4.42 0.85
C ILE A 143 12.65 -5.17 0.37
N ARG A 144 12.76 -6.45 0.72
CA ARG A 144 13.90 -7.32 0.39
C ARG A 144 13.43 -8.63 -0.23
N PRO A 145 14.24 -9.23 -1.11
CA PRO A 145 13.95 -10.58 -1.60
C PRO A 145 14.09 -11.60 -0.46
N LEU A 146 13.29 -12.67 -0.53
CA LEU A 146 13.43 -13.79 0.41
C LEU A 146 14.73 -14.56 0.08
N GLY A 147 15.56 -14.83 1.09
CA GLY A 147 16.84 -15.54 0.93
C GLY A 147 18.08 -14.64 0.85
N ASP A 148 17.93 -13.32 1.04
CA ASP A 148 19.08 -12.42 1.18
C ASP A 148 19.78 -12.69 2.53
N SER A 149 21.02 -13.18 2.52
CA SER A 149 21.81 -13.61 3.69
C SER A 149 22.15 -12.49 4.70
N ALA A 150 21.56 -11.31 4.55
CA ALA A 150 21.74 -10.14 5.41
C ALA A 150 20.64 -10.01 6.48
N THR A 151 19.99 -11.11 6.90
CA THR A 151 19.09 -11.10 8.06
C THR A 151 19.89 -11.07 9.36
N SER A 152 20.29 -9.87 9.79
CA SER A 152 20.62 -9.60 11.18
C SER A 152 19.33 -9.56 12.02
N GLY A 153 19.14 -10.59 12.85
CA GLY A 153 18.38 -10.51 14.10
C GLY A 153 16.86 -10.67 14.04
N GLY A 154 16.37 -11.84 14.47
CA GLY A 154 14.96 -12.06 14.82
C GLY A 154 14.77 -13.43 15.47
N VAL A 155 14.57 -13.42 16.78
CA VAL A 155 14.64 -14.55 17.73
C VAL A 155 13.69 -15.70 17.41
N GLY A 156 14.26 -16.91 17.32
CA GLY A 156 13.55 -18.17 17.45
C GLY A 156 14.19 -18.98 18.57
N ALA A 157 14.01 -18.56 19.82
CA ALA A 157 14.31 -19.43 20.95
C ALA A 157 13.19 -20.47 21.05
N SER A 158 13.44 -21.63 20.42
CA SER A 158 12.68 -22.85 20.67
C SER A 158 12.91 -23.29 22.12
N ILE A 159 11.93 -23.04 22.99
CA ILE A 159 11.78 -23.84 24.21
C ILE A 159 10.97 -25.07 23.79
N GLY A 160 11.66 -26.20 23.65
CA GLY A 160 11.05 -27.54 23.63
C GLY A 160 10.89 -28.09 25.04
N PRO A 161 10.04 -29.11 25.25
CA PRO A 161 9.56 -29.57 26.55
C PRO A 161 10.64 -30.22 27.43
#